data_AF-A0A842ZJJ4-F1
#
_entry.id   AF-A0A842ZJJ4-F1
#
_cell.length_a   1.000
_cell.length_b   1.000
_cell.length_c   1.000
_cell.angle_alpha   90.00
_cell.angle_beta   90.00
_cell.angle_gamma   90.00
#
_symmetry.space_group_name_H-M   'P 1'
#
loop_
_entity.id
_entity.type
_entity.pdbx_description
1 polymer ?
#
loop_
_entity_poly.entity_id
_entity_poly.type
_entity_poly.pdbx_seq_one_letter_code
_entity_poly.pdbx_strand_id
1 'polypeptide(L)'
;MTVKEGYFSDDGTEIDQTTVPTPTLCLSCLKNNDATEEVPCMITRMDQMNDVKNGERFLCFAYEPNDPSINKKQALRDMDKYMMEQNRKYLAQKKKKRIATKK
;
A
#
# COMPACT_ATOMS: atom_id res chain seq x y z
N MET A 1 10.91 6.69 31.29
CA MET A 1 10.60 6.94 29.87
C MET A 1 9.17 6.51 29.67
N THR A 2 8.28 7.44 29.36
CA THR A 2 6.86 7.12 29.11
C THR A 2 6.77 6.63 27.66
N VAL A 3 6.33 5.39 27.45
CA VAL A 3 6.04 4.88 26.11
C VAL A 3 4.79 5.60 25.62
N LYS A 4 4.89 6.29 24.48
CA LYS A 4 3.73 6.89 23.83
C LYS A 4 3.13 5.83 22.91
N GLU A 5 1.89 5.43 23.19
CA GLU A 5 1.14 4.51 22.34
C GLU A 5 0.60 5.26 21.13
N GLY A 6 0.65 4.64 19.94
CA GLY A 6 0.19 5.27 18.70
C GLY A 6 0.86 4.70 17.46
N TYR A 7 0.49 5.26 16.31
CA TYR A 7 1.13 4.97 15.02
C TYR A 7 2.12 6.10 14.70
N PHE A 8 3.31 5.73 14.25
CA PHE A 8 4.37 6.67 13.96
C PHE A 8 5.00 6.34 12.61
N SER A 9 5.37 7.36 11.84
CA SER A 9 6.26 7.19 10.69
C SER A 9 7.70 6.92 11.13
N ASP A 10 8.53 6.49 10.17
CA ASP A 10 9.95 6.22 10.38
C ASP A 10 10.77 7.43 10.87
N ASP A 11 10.26 8.65 10.68
CA ASP A 11 10.86 9.89 11.19
C ASP A 11 10.41 10.25 12.62
N GLY A 12 9.55 9.43 13.23
CA GLY A 12 9.01 9.63 14.58
C GLY A 12 7.79 10.55 14.64
N THR A 13 7.27 11.03 13.50
CA THR A 13 6.02 11.81 13.47
C THR A 13 4.83 10.91 13.81
N GLU A 14 3.99 11.35 14.74
CA GLU A 14 2.76 10.65 15.07
C GLU A 14 1.74 10.78 13.92
N ILE A 15 1.09 9.68 13.57
CA ILE A 15 0.09 9.62 12.51
C ILE A 15 -1.28 9.43 13.14
N ASP A 16 -2.16 10.40 12.91
CA ASP A 16 -3.58 10.30 13.23
C ASP A 16 -4.24 9.31 12.27
N GLN A 17 -4.65 8.17 12.81
CA GLN A 17 -5.32 7.08 12.10
C GLN A 17 -6.57 7.54 11.36
N THR A 18 -7.28 8.56 11.86
CA THR A 18 -8.49 9.09 11.23
C THR A 18 -8.21 9.81 9.92
N THR A 19 -6.94 10.19 9.68
CA THR A 19 -6.49 10.83 8.44
C THR A 19 -6.02 9.82 7.38
N VAL A 20 -5.85 8.55 7.75
CA VAL A 20 -5.44 7.48 6.83
C VAL A 20 -6.68 7.01 6.06
N PRO A 21 -6.79 7.30 4.75
CA PRO A 21 -7.98 6.96 3.99
C PRO A 21 -8.11 5.45 3.86
N THR A 22 -9.35 4.95 3.87
CA THR A 22 -9.65 3.55 3.55
C THR A 22 -9.76 3.39 2.04
N PRO A 23 -8.82 2.69 1.36
CA PRO A 23 -8.87 2.50 -0.08
C PRO A 23 -10.12 1.72 -0.51
N THR A 24 -10.63 1.97 -1.72
CA THR A 24 -11.80 1.26 -2.26
C THR A 24 -11.65 -0.27 -2.23
N LEU A 25 -10.43 -0.76 -2.44
CA LEU A 25 -10.11 -2.20 -2.33
C LEU A 25 -10.45 -2.72 -0.92
N CYS A 26 -10.06 -2.01 0.14
CA CYS A 26 -10.34 -2.38 1.52
C CYS A 26 -11.84 -2.40 1.81
N LEU A 27 -12.63 -1.46 1.28
CA LEU A 27 -14.10 -1.44 1.49
C LEU A 27 -14.81 -2.70 0.97
N SER A 28 -14.22 -3.38 -0.02
CA SER A 28 -14.71 -4.65 -0.57
C SER A 28 -14.04 -5.89 0.02
N CYS A 29 -13.20 -5.72 1.05
CA CYS A 29 -12.46 -6.82 1.67
C CYS A 29 -13.29 -7.46 2.80
N LEU A 30 -13.31 -8.79 2.85
CA LEU A 30 -13.92 -9.58 3.92
C LEU A 30 -13.35 -9.22 5.29
N LYS A 31 -12.05 -8.87 5.34
CA LYS A 31 -11.30 -8.56 6.56
C LYS A 31 -11.42 -7.10 7.01
N ASN A 32 -12.10 -6.23 6.26
CA ASN A 32 -12.11 -4.79 6.53
C ASN A 32 -12.66 -4.43 7.93
N ASN A 33 -13.57 -5.27 8.45
CA ASN A 33 -14.23 -5.05 9.73
C ASN A 33 -13.80 -6.10 10.78
N ASP A 34 -12.72 -6.85 10.51
CA ASP A 34 -12.16 -7.80 11.47
C ASP A 34 -11.22 -7.06 12.42
N ALA A 35 -11.59 -7.01 13.71
CA ALA A 35 -10.81 -6.33 14.75
C ALA A 35 -9.39 -6.92 14.89
N THR A 36 -9.18 -8.19 14.54
CA THR A 36 -7.86 -8.82 14.58
C THR A 36 -6.94 -8.35 13.46
N GLU A 37 -7.51 -7.76 12.40
CA GLU A 37 -6.81 -7.27 11.22
C GLU A 37 -6.65 -5.72 11.22
N GLU A 38 -7.16 -5.02 12.24
CA GLU A 38 -7.15 -3.55 12.32
C GLU A 38 -5.73 -2.98 12.21
N VAL A 39 -4.81 -3.47 13.05
CA VAL A 39 -3.41 -3.04 13.08
C VAL A 39 -2.68 -3.33 11.77
N PRO A 40 -2.63 -4.57 11.23
CA PRO A 40 -1.93 -4.85 9.99
C PRO A 40 -2.55 -4.12 8.78
N CYS A 41 -3.88 -3.95 8.74
CA CYS A 41 -4.52 -3.15 7.69
C CYS A 41 -4.17 -1.66 7.81
N MET A 42 -4.11 -1.11 9.02
CA MET A 42 -3.71 0.29 9.24
C MET A 42 -2.27 0.53 8.77
N ILE A 43 -1.32 -0.30 9.20
CA ILE A 43 0.09 -0.18 8.81
C ILE A 43 0.25 -0.29 7.28
N THR A 44 -0.46 -1.22 6.64
CA THR A 44 -0.43 -1.38 5.17
C THR A 44 -0.96 -0.14 4.43
N ARG A 45 -2.02 0.49 4.95
CA ARG A 45 -2.56 1.73 4.37
C ARG A 45 -1.61 2.92 4.55
N MET A 46 -0.98 3.01 5.72
CA MET A 46 -0.01 4.05 6.03
C MET A 46 1.21 3.99 5.12
N ASP A 47 1.79 2.80 4.94
CA ASP A 47 2.96 2.55 4.10
C ASP A 47 2.76 3.05 2.66
N GLN A 48 1.57 2.84 2.11
CA GLN A 48 1.22 3.22 0.74
C GLN A 48 0.48 4.56 0.64
N MET A 49 0.32 5.31 1.75
CA MET A 49 -0.51 6.52 1.76
C MET A 49 -0.01 7.57 0.77
N ASN A 50 1.31 7.77 0.69
CA ASN A 50 1.90 8.73 -0.23
C ASN A 50 1.78 8.29 -1.69
N ASP A 51 1.94 7.00 -1.96
CA ASP A 51 1.79 6.43 -3.29
C ASP A 51 0.36 6.63 -3.78
N VAL A 52 -0.64 6.30 -2.97
CA VAL A 52 -2.06 6.52 -3.28
C VAL A 52 -2.36 8.01 -3.49
N LYS A 53 -1.81 8.91 -2.65
CA LYS A 53 -1.93 10.37 -2.83
C LYS A 53 -1.33 10.85 -4.16
N ASN A 54 -0.27 10.21 -4.64
CA ASN A 54 0.38 10.50 -5.92
C ASN A 54 -0.32 9.82 -7.12
N GLY A 55 -1.48 9.19 -6.91
CA GLY A 55 -2.26 8.54 -7.96
C GLY A 55 -1.80 7.12 -8.29
N GLU A 56 -0.95 6.52 -7.45
CA GLU A 56 -0.59 5.12 -7.58
C GLU A 56 -1.70 4.19 -7.10
N ARG A 57 -1.66 2.95 -7.60
CA ARG A 57 -2.60 1.92 -7.19
C ARG A 57 -2.24 1.39 -5.80
N PHE A 58 -3.21 1.35 -4.90
CA PHE A 58 -3.09 0.61 -3.64
C PHE A 58 -3.02 -0.90 -3.89
N LEU A 59 -2.05 -1.59 -3.27
CA LEU A 59 -1.80 -3.02 -3.40
C LEU A 59 -1.96 -3.70 -2.04
N CYS A 60 -2.79 -4.75 -1.98
CA CYS A 60 -2.91 -5.58 -0.79
C CYS A 60 -3.01 -7.05 -1.22
N PHE A 61 -1.89 -7.77 -1.13
CA PHE A 61 -1.82 -9.18 -1.52
C PHE A 61 -2.50 -10.13 -0.51
N ALA A 62 -2.93 -9.61 0.64
CA ALA A 62 -3.80 -10.30 1.58
C ALA A 62 -5.31 -10.08 1.29
N TYR A 63 -5.66 -9.36 0.21
CA TYR A 63 -7.04 -9.05 -0.13
C TYR A 63 -7.91 -10.30 -0.32
N GLU A 64 -9.06 -10.29 0.33
CA GLU A 64 -10.11 -11.29 0.22
C GLU A 64 -11.43 -10.61 -0.07
N PRO A 65 -12.05 -10.82 -1.25
CA PRO A 65 -13.31 -10.14 -1.55
C PRO A 65 -14.43 -10.64 -0.64
N ASN A 66 -15.28 -9.72 -0.19
CA ASN A 66 -16.54 -10.05 0.49
C ASN A 66 -17.68 -10.41 -0.49
N ASP A 67 -17.53 -10.08 -1.77
CA ASP A 67 -18.45 -10.42 -2.85
C ASP A 67 -17.89 -11.61 -3.67
N PRO A 68 -18.60 -12.76 -3.71
CA PRO A 68 -18.18 -13.94 -4.48
C PRO A 68 -18.04 -13.72 -5.99
N SER A 69 -18.65 -12.67 -6.55
CA SER A 69 -18.52 -12.32 -7.98
C SER A 69 -17.13 -11.77 -8.32
N ILE A 70 -16.37 -11.30 -7.33
CA ILE A 70 -15.03 -10.75 -7.51
C ILE A 70 -14.02 -11.89 -7.65
N ASN A 71 -13.30 -11.93 -8.76
CA ASN A 71 -12.24 -12.90 -8.98
C ASN A 71 -10.95 -12.52 -8.24
N LYS A 72 -10.78 -13.02 -7.00
CA LYS A 72 -9.56 -12.81 -6.18
C LYS A 72 -8.28 -13.07 -6.95
N LYS A 73 -8.21 -14.16 -7.72
CA LYS A 73 -6.99 -14.52 -8.47
C LYS A 73 -6.66 -13.49 -9.54
N GLN A 74 -7.67 -12.91 -10.20
CA GLN A 74 -7.46 -11.86 -11.17
C GLN A 74 -6.99 -10.57 -10.50
N ALA A 75 -7.62 -10.17 -9.39
CA ALA A 75 -7.21 -8.98 -8.63
C ALA A 75 -5.74 -9.06 -8.20
N LEU A 76 -5.30 -10.22 -7.67
CA LEU A 76 -3.91 -10.43 -7.29
C LEU A 76 -2.95 -10.39 -8.50
N ARG A 77 -3.33 -11.01 -9.64
CA ARG A 77 -2.54 -10.90 -10.88
C ARG A 77 -2.41 -9.47 -11.37
N ASP A 78 -3.46 -8.66 -11.25
CA ASP A 78 -3.45 -7.26 -11.66
C ASP A 78 -2.55 -6.41 -10.75
N MET A 79 -2.47 -6.74 -9.47
CA MET A 79 -1.52 -6.14 -8.53
C MET A 79 -0.08 -6.53 -8.87
N ASP A 80 0.19 -7.82 -9.12
CA ASP A 80 1.51 -8.32 -9.54
C ASP A 80 1.98 -7.62 -10.81
N LYS A 81 1.10 -7.53 -11.81
CA LYS A 81 1.39 -6.86 -13.08
C LYS A 81 1.76 -5.40 -12.87
N TYR A 82 0.98 -4.66 -12.08
CA TYR A 82 1.27 -3.27 -11.74
C TYR A 82 2.64 -3.13 -11.08
N MET A 83 2.94 -3.95 -10.07
CA MET A 83 4.21 -3.91 -9.35
C MET A 83 5.40 -4.21 -10.29
N MET A 84 5.27 -5.21 -11.17
CA MET A 84 6.29 -5.51 -12.17
C MET A 84 6.53 -4.35 -13.13
N GLU A 85 5.48 -3.65 -13.56
CA GLU A 85 5.58 -2.47 -14.42
C GLU A 85 6.29 -1.31 -13.71
N GLN A 86 5.98 -1.05 -12.44
CA GLN A 86 6.66 -0.01 -11.66
C GLN A 86 8.15 -0.34 -11.45
N ASN A 87 8.47 -1.60 -11.15
CA ASN A 87 9.86 -2.06 -11.04
C ASN A 87 10.64 -1.86 -12.35
N ARG A 88 10.03 -2.16 -13.50
CA ARG A 88 10.63 -1.89 -14.82
C ARG A 88 10.90 -0.41 -15.03
N LYS A 89 9.95 0.47 -14.68
CA LYS A 89 10.12 1.93 -14.77
C LYS A 89 11.25 2.41 -13.85
N TYR A 90 11.29 1.96 -12.60
CA TYR A 90 12.35 2.30 -11.65
C TYR A 90 13.73 1.89 -12.16
N LEU A 91 13.89 0.66 -12.65
CA LEU A 91 15.15 0.17 -13.21
C LEU A 91 15.58 0.97 -14.45
N ALA A 92 14.65 1.31 -15.33
CA ALA A 92 14.93 2.15 -16.49
C ALA A 92 15.40 3.56 -16.09
N GLN A 93 14.75 4.19 -15.11
CA GLN A 93 15.15 5.49 -14.56
C GLN A 93 16.53 5.43 -13.91
N LYS A 94 16.80 4.40 -13.10
CA LYS A 94 18.11 4.19 -12.45
C LYS A 94 19.23 4.00 -13.47
N LYS A 95 18.98 3.26 -14.55
CA LYS A 95 19.92 3.11 -15.67
C LYS A 95 20.21 4.45 -16.35
N LYS A 96 19.18 5.26 -16.64
CA LYS A 96 19.34 6.60 -17.21
C LYS A 96 20.19 7.53 -16.31
N LYS A 97 19.90 7.56 -15.00
CA LYS A 97 20.67 8.36 -14.02
C LYS A 97 22.15 7.95 -13.97
N ARG A 98 22.44 6.65 -14.02
CA ARG A 98 23.83 6.11 -14.07
C ARG A 98 24.58 6.48 -15.35
N ILE A 99 23.90 6.55 -16.49
CA ILE A 99 24.51 6.99 -17.76
C ILE A 99 24.79 8.50 -17.72
N ALA A 100 23.87 9.29 -17.15
CA ALA A 100 24.01 10.74 -17.04
C ALA A 100 25.15 11.18 -16.11
N THR A 101 25.41 10.44 -15.03
CA THR A 101 26.52 10.71 -14.08
C THR A 101 27.89 10.20 -14.55
N LYS A 102 27.94 9.45 -15.67
CA LYS A 102 29.18 8.97 -16.30
C LYS A 102 29.63 9.82 -17.49
N LYS A 103 28.85 10.82 -17.89
CA LYS A 103 29.19 11.82 -18.91
C LYS A 103 29.59 13.11 -18.20
#